data_AF-A0A9P7JIS9-F1
#
_entry.id   AF-A0A9P7JIS9-F1
#
_cell.length_a   1.000
_cell.length_b   1.000
_cell.length_c   1.000
_cell.angle_alpha   90.00
_cell.angle_beta   90.00
_cell.angle_gamma   90.00
#
_symmetry.space_group_name_H-M   'P 1'
#
loop_
_entity.id
_entity.type
_entity.pdbx_description
1 polymer ?
#
loop_
_entity_poly.entity_id
_entity_poly.type
_entity_poly.pdbx_seq_one_letter_code
_entity_poly.pdbx_strand_id
1 'polypeptide(L)'
;MTYQRLRQICNNAYVVGNFTANTLGDRCNDQVSDCCCNSVAFALSMLCMNCQEDADPGDVAGIDAAPGTYTTYLASCGASTNQSLPAGIQQAVCNENIKIDNFLYNRSYWSDGSWY
;
A
#
# COMPACT_ATOMS: atom_id res chain seq x y z
N MET A 1 -8.99 -6.10 -1.32
CA MET A 1 -9.62 -5.53 -2.54
C MET A 1 -9.29 -4.06 -2.78
N THR A 2 -9.43 -3.14 -1.81
CA THR A 2 -9.16 -1.70 -2.01
C THR A 2 -7.78 -1.41 -2.61
N TYR A 3 -6.72 -2.08 -2.13
CA TYR A 3 -5.37 -1.91 -2.67
C TYR A 3 -5.28 -2.19 -4.18
N GLN A 4 -5.84 -3.33 -4.63
CA GLN A 4 -5.87 -3.68 -6.05
C GLN A 4 -6.58 -2.62 -6.88
N ARG A 5 -7.73 -2.10 -6.41
CA ARG A 5 -8.48 -1.07 -7.13
C ARG A 5 -7.68 0.23 -7.25
N LEU A 6 -6.95 0.61 -6.20
CA LEU A 6 -6.06 1.77 -6.24
C LEU A 6 -4.97 1.61 -7.32
N ARG A 7 -4.34 0.44 -7.39
CA ARG A 7 -3.34 0.13 -8.44
C ARG A 7 -3.95 0.07 -9.83
N GLN A 8 -5.20 -0.39 -9.94
CA GLN A 8 -5.92 -0.49 -11.21
C GLN A 8 -6.16 0.85 -11.89
N ILE A 9 -6.22 1.98 -11.15
CA ILE A 9 -6.27 3.33 -11.74
C ILE A 9 -5.11 3.56 -12.73
N CYS A 10 -3.90 3.09 -12.40
CA CYS A 10 -2.70 3.25 -13.23
C CYS A 10 -2.40 2.03 -14.09
N ASN A 11 -2.86 0.85 -13.67
CA ASN A 11 -2.63 -0.42 -14.34
C ASN A 11 -3.89 -1.29 -14.25
N ASN A 12 -4.82 -1.14 -15.20
CA ASN A 12 -6.10 -1.87 -15.21
C ASN A 12 -5.96 -3.40 -15.12
N ALA A 13 -4.84 -3.97 -15.54
CA ALA A 13 -4.57 -5.41 -15.48
C ALA A 13 -3.95 -5.85 -14.15
N TYR A 14 -3.66 -4.92 -13.22
CA TYR A 14 -3.07 -5.23 -11.94
C TYR A 14 -4.00 -6.13 -11.12
N VAL A 15 -3.42 -7.24 -10.65
CA VAL A 15 -4.05 -8.16 -9.72
C VAL A 15 -3.07 -8.34 -8.57
N VAL A 16 -3.60 -8.27 -7.35
CA VAL A 16 -2.78 -8.52 -6.16
C VAL A 16 -2.38 -9.98 -6.15
N GLY A 17 -1.08 -10.23 -6.11
CA GLY A 17 -0.53 -11.58 -5.95
C GLY A 17 -0.68 -12.10 -4.53
N ASN A 18 -0.19 -13.32 -4.32
CA ASN A 18 -0.02 -13.85 -2.97
C ASN A 18 1.16 -13.13 -2.32
N PHE A 19 0.89 -12.54 -1.15
CA PHE A 19 1.94 -12.07 -0.27
C PHE A 19 2.63 -13.26 0.39
N THR A 20 3.80 -12.98 0.96
CA THR A 20 4.53 -13.91 1.80
C THR A 20 4.85 -13.18 3.10
N ALA A 21 4.94 -13.90 4.22
CA ALA A 21 5.23 -13.31 5.54
C ALA A 21 6.50 -12.45 5.60
N ASN A 22 7.43 -12.62 4.66
CA ASN A 22 8.49 -11.64 4.39
C ASN A 22 7.95 -10.56 3.44
N THR A 23 7.83 -9.33 3.95
CA THR A 23 7.23 -8.12 3.36
C THR A 23 7.64 -7.73 1.93
N LEU A 24 8.52 -8.49 1.28
CA LEU A 24 9.04 -8.32 -0.06
C LEU A 24 8.08 -8.77 -1.18
N GLY A 25 6.91 -9.32 -0.84
CA GLY A 25 5.95 -9.86 -1.82
C GLY A 25 5.33 -8.83 -2.77
N ASP A 26 5.32 -7.54 -2.41
CA ASP A 26 4.78 -6.47 -3.25
C ASP A 26 5.75 -5.30 -3.41
N ARG A 27 5.70 -4.67 -4.59
CA ARG A 27 6.57 -3.55 -4.97
C ARG A 27 5.81 -2.55 -5.84
N CYS A 28 6.23 -1.30 -5.77
CA CYS A 28 5.79 -0.30 -6.74
C CYS A 28 6.65 -0.41 -8.01
N ASN A 29 6.27 -1.32 -8.90
CA ASN A 29 6.94 -1.58 -10.18
C ASN A 29 6.03 -1.36 -11.40
N ASP A 30 4.90 -0.67 -11.23
CA ASP A 30 4.04 -0.30 -12.36
C ASP A 30 4.73 0.72 -13.26
N GLN A 31 4.40 0.67 -14.56
CA GLN A 31 4.88 1.65 -15.54
C GLN A 31 4.45 3.08 -15.19
N VAL A 32 3.24 3.24 -14.64
CA VAL A 32 2.75 4.50 -14.08
C VAL A 32 2.69 4.33 -12.57
N SER A 33 3.70 4.85 -11.89
CA SER A 33 3.95 4.55 -10.48
C SER A 33 3.19 5.45 -9.50
N ASP A 34 2.46 6.47 -9.96
CA ASP A 34 1.72 7.42 -9.11
C ASP A 34 0.72 6.73 -8.17
N CYS A 35 0.12 5.61 -8.60
CA CYS A 35 -0.83 4.84 -7.81
C CYS A 35 -0.17 4.02 -6.68
N CYS A 36 1.16 3.87 -6.68
CA CYS A 36 1.89 3.10 -5.67
C CYS A 36 3.06 3.83 -5.01
N CYS A 37 3.57 4.92 -5.58
CA CYS A 37 4.65 5.73 -5.00
C CYS A 37 4.13 6.66 -3.88
N ASN A 38 3.39 6.10 -2.94
CA ASN A 38 2.82 6.85 -1.83
C ASN A 38 2.62 5.96 -0.60
N SER A 39 2.59 6.58 0.58
CA SER A 39 2.50 5.83 1.83
C SER A 39 1.13 5.19 2.05
N VAL A 40 0.08 5.73 1.42
CA VAL A 40 -1.29 5.19 1.51
C VAL A 40 -1.39 3.84 0.81
N ALA A 41 -0.82 3.73 -0.39
CA ALA A 41 -0.72 2.49 -1.15
C ALA A 41 0.13 1.46 -0.40
N PHE A 42 1.25 1.89 0.19
CA PHE A 42 2.07 1.03 1.04
C PHE A 42 1.28 0.46 2.23
N ALA A 43 0.58 1.29 3.01
CA ALA A 43 -0.20 0.76 4.13
C ALA A 43 -1.38 -0.11 3.68
N LEU A 44 -2.01 0.19 2.55
CA LEU A 44 -3.01 -0.69 1.94
C LEU A 44 -2.42 -2.05 1.54
N SER A 45 -1.17 -2.08 1.08
CA SER A 45 -0.45 -3.33 0.79
C SER A 45 -0.16 -4.13 2.06
N MET A 46 0.26 -3.48 3.15
CA MET A 46 0.48 -4.13 4.46
C MET A 46 -0.81 -4.70 5.05
N LEU A 47 -1.93 -3.97 4.95
CA LEU A 47 -3.25 -4.50 5.33
C LEU A 47 -3.67 -5.69 4.46
N CYS A 48 -3.33 -5.65 3.17
CA CYS A 48 -3.63 -6.77 2.27
C CYS A 48 -2.82 -8.01 2.64
N MET A 49 -1.55 -7.85 3.01
CA MET A 49 -0.69 -8.92 3.51
C MET A 49 -1.23 -9.52 4.81
N ASN A 50 -1.56 -8.70 5.80
CA ASN A 50 -2.19 -9.16 7.04
C ASN A 50 -3.48 -9.95 6.74
N CYS A 51 -4.31 -9.47 5.81
CA CYS A 51 -5.52 -10.20 5.42
C CYS A 51 -5.26 -11.57 4.75
N GLN A 52 -4.10 -11.77 4.09
CA GLN A 52 -3.77 -13.03 3.43
C GLN A 52 -3.03 -14.00 4.35
N GLU A 53 -2.07 -13.50 5.11
CA GLU A 53 -1.09 -14.30 5.85
C GLU A 53 -1.42 -14.38 7.36
N ASP A 54 -2.13 -13.38 7.91
CA ASP A 54 -2.62 -13.38 9.29
C ASP A 54 -4.10 -13.79 9.34
N ALA A 55 -4.34 -15.02 8.89
CA ALA A 55 -5.69 -15.61 8.83
C ALA A 55 -6.13 -16.24 10.17
N ASP A 56 -5.27 -16.21 11.19
CA ASP A 56 -5.57 -16.81 12.49
C ASP A 56 -6.65 -16.00 13.23
N PRO A 57 -7.76 -16.63 13.65
CA PRO A 57 -8.83 -15.91 14.33
C PRO A 57 -8.43 -15.52 15.76
N GLY A 58 -8.54 -14.23 16.10
CA GLY A 58 -8.34 -13.70 17.45
C GLY A 58 -7.62 -12.35 17.44
N ASP A 59 -7.38 -11.78 18.62
CA ASP A 59 -6.48 -10.60 18.79
C ASP A 59 -5.01 -11.07 18.80
N VAL A 60 -4.61 -11.80 17.75
CA VAL A 60 -3.21 -12.17 17.53
C VAL A 60 -2.47 -10.98 16.94
N ALA A 61 -1.18 -10.84 17.25
CA ALA A 61 -0.36 -9.77 16.70
C ALA A 61 -0.22 -9.96 15.19
N GLY A 62 -0.60 -8.93 14.42
CA GLY A 62 -0.44 -8.93 12.97
C GLY A 62 1.03 -8.95 12.53
N ILE A 63 1.23 -9.02 11.22
CA ILE A 63 2.55 -9.00 10.61
C ILE A 63 3.02 -7.55 10.49
N ASP A 64 4.01 -7.22 11.33
CA ASP A 64 4.71 -5.94 11.30
C ASP A 64 5.76 -5.88 10.18
N ALA A 65 6.01 -4.69 9.66
CA ALA A 65 7.08 -4.43 8.71
C ALA A 65 8.27 -3.76 9.38
N ALA A 66 9.45 -4.38 9.25
CA ALA A 66 10.69 -3.85 9.78
C ALA A 66 11.06 -2.48 9.15
N PRO A 67 11.89 -1.67 9.83
CA PRO A 67 12.42 -0.43 9.26
C PRO A 67 13.04 -0.63 7.87
N GLY A 68 12.82 0.32 6.96
CA GLY A 68 13.28 0.26 5.57
C GLY A 68 12.39 -0.55 4.61
N THR A 69 11.31 -1.17 5.09
CA THR A 69 10.37 -1.89 4.22
C THR A 69 9.69 -0.94 3.24
N TYR A 70 9.24 0.23 3.68
CA TYR A 70 8.67 1.23 2.77
C TYR A 70 9.65 1.66 1.69
N THR A 71 10.91 1.90 2.04
CA THR A 71 11.97 2.22 1.07
C THR A 71 12.15 1.09 0.05
N THR A 72 12.09 -0.16 0.49
CA THR A 72 12.18 -1.33 -0.38
C THR A 72 10.96 -1.47 -1.29
N TYR A 73 9.76 -1.21 -0.77
CA TYR A 73 8.50 -1.18 -1.52
C TYR A 73 8.52 -0.13 -2.62
N LEU A 74 9.03 1.06 -2.30
CA LEU A 74 9.18 2.16 -3.24
C LEU A 74 10.13 1.81 -4.39
N ALA A 75 11.17 0.98 -4.15
CA ALA A 75 12.11 0.45 -5.15
C ALA A 75 12.73 1.50 -6.10
N SER A 76 11.99 1.91 -7.15
CA SER A 76 12.39 2.90 -8.16
C SER A 76 11.52 4.17 -8.16
N CYS A 77 10.60 4.31 -7.20
CA CYS A 77 9.90 5.57 -6.99
C CYS A 77 10.91 6.68 -6.74
N GLY A 78 10.73 7.82 -7.43
CA GLY A 78 11.45 9.05 -7.13
C GLY A 78 10.95 9.68 -5.84
N ALA A 79 10.47 10.92 -5.90
CA ALA A 79 9.81 11.55 -4.75
C ALA A 79 8.47 10.85 -4.47
N SER A 80 8.35 10.18 -3.32
CA SER A 80 7.10 9.57 -2.88
C SER A 80 6.18 10.59 -2.22
N THR A 81 4.88 10.44 -2.42
CA THR A 81 3.87 11.25 -1.73
C THR A 81 3.55 10.62 -0.38
N ASN A 82 3.95 11.25 0.72
CA ASN A 82 3.69 10.73 2.06
C ASN A 82 2.41 11.32 2.64
N GLN A 83 1.68 10.51 3.41
CA GLN A 83 0.44 10.86 4.12
C GLN A 83 -0.70 11.38 3.22
N SER A 84 -0.55 11.21 1.91
CA SER A 84 -1.48 11.69 0.91
C SER A 84 -1.33 10.91 -0.39
N LEU A 85 -2.29 11.08 -1.30
CA LEU A 85 -2.21 10.63 -2.68
C LEU A 85 -1.87 11.82 -3.59
N PRO A 86 -1.19 11.60 -4.72
CA PRO A 86 -1.08 12.62 -5.76
C PRO A 86 -2.47 13.11 -6.17
N ALA A 87 -2.63 14.41 -6.49
CA ALA A 87 -3.94 15.01 -6.72
C ALA A 87 -4.77 14.29 -7.81
N GLY A 88 -4.13 13.86 -8.90
CA GLY A 88 -4.80 13.10 -9.96
C GLY A 88 -5.30 11.73 -9.47
N ILE A 89 -4.52 11.05 -8.63
CA ILE A 89 -4.91 9.77 -8.04
C ILE A 89 -6.02 9.96 -6.99
N GLN A 90 -5.93 11.00 -6.16
CA GLN A 90 -6.99 11.34 -5.21
C GLN A 90 -8.33 11.59 -5.92
N GLN A 91 -8.30 12.32 -7.03
CA GLN A 91 -9.50 12.57 -7.84
C GLN A 91 -10.04 11.27 -8.46
N ALA A 92 -9.18 10.41 -8.99
CA ALA A 92 -9.58 9.11 -9.54
C ALA A 92 -10.21 8.20 -8.47
N VAL A 93 -9.61 8.14 -7.27
CA VAL A 93 -10.17 7.41 -6.11
C VAL A 93 -11.59 7.88 -5.78
N CYS A 94 -11.82 9.20 -5.79
CA CYS A 94 -13.16 9.75 -5.59
C CYS A 94 -14.12 9.37 -6.72
N ASN A 95 -13.69 9.49 -7.98
CA ASN A 95 -14.52 9.19 -9.16
C ASN A 95 -14.91 7.71 -9.25
N GLU A 96 -13.99 6.81 -8.89
CA GLU A 96 -14.21 5.36 -8.90
C GLU A 96 -14.84 4.83 -7.61
N ASN A 97 -15.17 5.71 -6.66
CA ASN A 97 -15.75 5.35 -5.37
C ASN A 97 -14.92 4.28 -4.63
N ILE A 98 -13.59 4.47 -4.62
CA ILE A 98 -12.66 3.63 -3.87
C ILE A 98 -12.60 4.18 -2.44
N LYS A 99 -13.06 3.38 -1.48
CA LYS A 99 -13.11 3.78 -0.07
C LYS A 99 -11.77 3.50 0.60
N ILE A 100 -11.11 4.56 1.07
CA ILE A 100 -9.85 4.50 1.82
C ILE A 100 -10.10 5.20 3.15
N ASP A 101 -9.88 4.49 4.26
CA ASP A 101 -10.11 5.05 5.58
C ASP A 101 -9.10 6.14 5.96
N ASN A 102 -9.56 7.16 6.67
CA ASN A 102 -8.75 8.34 7.01
C ASN A 102 -7.47 8.01 7.81
N PHE A 103 -7.46 6.93 8.58
CA PHE A 103 -6.26 6.53 9.31
C PHE A 103 -5.10 6.17 8.37
N LEU A 104 -5.38 5.76 7.12
CA LEU A 104 -4.34 5.45 6.14
C LEU A 104 -3.61 6.70 5.63
N TYR A 105 -4.26 7.87 5.72
CA TYR A 105 -3.62 9.14 5.39
C TYR A 105 -2.77 9.65 6.57
N ASN A 106 -3.26 9.48 7.81
CA ASN A 106 -2.63 10.07 8.98
C ASN A 106 -1.62 9.17 9.71
N ARG A 107 -1.77 7.84 9.62
CA ARG A 107 -1.09 6.86 10.50
C ARG A 107 -0.04 6.00 9.78
N SER A 108 0.06 6.11 8.45
CA SER A 108 0.74 5.12 7.60
C SER A 108 2.19 5.44 7.25
N TYR A 109 2.85 6.32 8.01
CA TYR A 109 4.22 6.70 7.70
C TYR A 109 5.02 6.93 8.97
N TRP A 110 5.73 5.88 9.38
CA TRP A 110 6.87 6.00 10.28
C TRP A 110 8.07 6.52 9.48
N SER A 111 8.86 7.44 10.06
CA SER A 111 9.98 8.07 9.35
C SER A 111 11.07 7.07 8.94
N ASP A 112 11.13 5.92 9.61
CA ASP A 112 12.03 4.81 9.28
C ASP A 112 11.45 3.83 8.25
N GLY A 113 10.21 4.04 7.79
CA GLY A 113 9.54 3.19 6.81
C GLY A 113 9.08 1.84 7.34
N SER A 114 8.95 1.69 8.66
CA SER A 114 8.29 0.56 9.32
C SER A 114 6.75 0.62 9.19
N TRP A 115 6.07 -0.45 9.61
CA TRP A 115 4.60 -0.52 9.73
C TRP A 115 4.22 -1.40 10.93
N TYR A 116 3.22 -0.96 11.71
CA TYR A 116 2.57 -1.63 12.84
C TYR A 116 1.28 -0.88 13.24
#